data_AF-A0A433RNG0-F1
#
_entry.id   AF-A0A433RNG0-F1
#
_cell.length_a   1.000
_cell.length_b   1.000
_cell.length_c   1.000
_cell.angle_alpha   90.00
_cell.angle_beta   90.00
_cell.angle_gamma   90.00
#
_symmetry.space_group_name_H-M   'P 1'
#
loop_
_entity.id
_entity.type
_entity.pdbx_description
1 polymer ?
#
loop_
_entity_poly.entity_id
_entity_poly.type
_entity_poly.pdbx_seq_one_letter_code
_entity_poly.pdbx_strand_id
1 'polypeptide(L)'
;MMENKQIKSKNRVVDHGEVLTPDWLVDDMLDLIPLDASKISSRYLENSSGEGAFLLGILKRKLDIVFETYDTPEELEFYTIIGLTNLYGI
;
A
#
# COMPACT_ATOMS: atom_id res chain seq x y z
N MET A 1 -20.37 6.62 -10.66
CA MET A 1 -19.04 6.03 -10.92
C MET A 1 -18.07 7.19 -11.05
N MET A 2 -17.07 7.29 -10.16
CA MET A 2 -16.00 8.28 -10.33
C MET A 2 -15.18 7.89 -11.56
N GLU A 3 -14.94 8.85 -12.44
CA GLU A 3 -14.09 8.67 -13.61
C GLU A 3 -12.63 8.56 -13.12
N ASN A 4 -12.14 7.32 -12.97
CA ASN A 4 -10.75 7.06 -12.56
C ASN A 4 -9.81 7.41 -13.71
N LYS A 5 -9.32 8.65 -13.69
CA LYS A 5 -8.40 9.16 -14.68
C LYS A 5 -7.01 8.55 -14.44
N GLN A 6 -6.64 7.54 -15.25
CA GLN A 6 -5.35 6.83 -15.16
C GLN A 6 -4.12 7.69 -15.47
N ILE A 7 -4.32 8.90 -16.01
CA ILE A 7 -3.23 9.83 -16.36
C ILE A 7 -3.58 11.24 -15.90
N LYS A 8 -2.63 11.94 -15.29
CA LYS A 8 -2.82 13.36 -14.92
C LYS A 8 -2.88 14.24 -16.17
N SER A 9 -1.91 14.05 -17.07
CA SER A 9 -1.84 14.72 -18.37
C SER A 9 -1.07 13.89 -19.40
N LYS A 10 -1.28 14.15 -20.70
CA LYS A 10 -0.54 13.47 -21.78
C LYS A 10 0.96 13.77 -21.74
N ASN A 11 1.34 15.02 -21.45
CA ASN A 11 2.76 15.40 -21.41
C ASN A 11 3.52 14.60 -20.34
N ARG A 12 2.94 14.38 -19.15
CA ARG A 12 3.60 13.58 -18.11
C ARG A 12 3.77 12.11 -18.48
N VAL A 13 2.85 11.56 -19.28
CA VAL A 13 3.00 10.21 -19.84
C VAL A 13 4.16 10.17 -20.84
N VAL A 14 4.22 11.13 -21.77
CA VAL A 14 5.23 11.15 -22.83
C VAL A 14 6.63 11.47 -22.28
N ASP A 15 6.74 12.46 -21.39
CA ASP A 15 8.01 12.99 -20.92
C ASP A 15 8.57 12.25 -19.70
N HIS A 16 7.70 11.61 -18.90
CA HIS A 16 8.08 10.99 -17.61
C HIS A 16 7.55 9.56 -17.40
N GLY A 17 6.73 9.03 -18.31
CA GLY A 17 6.10 7.72 -18.13
C GLY A 17 5.13 7.64 -16.95
N GLU A 18 4.63 8.78 -16.44
CA GLU A 18 3.74 8.77 -15.26
C GLU A 18 2.37 8.21 -15.61
N VAL A 19 1.98 7.15 -14.89
CA VAL A 19 0.65 6.53 -14.93
C VAL A 19 0.16 6.25 -13.52
N LEU A 20 -1.15 6.25 -13.32
CA LEU A 20 -1.79 5.95 -12.04
C LEU A 20 -2.38 4.55 -12.08
N THR A 21 -1.96 3.72 -11.14
CA THR A 21 -2.56 2.40 -10.90
C THR A 21 -3.92 2.59 -10.23
N PRO A 22 -5.03 2.10 -10.81
CA PRO A 22 -6.35 2.25 -10.20
C PRO A 22 -6.51 1.35 -8.97
N ASP A 23 -7.28 1.81 -7.98
CA ASP A 23 -7.45 1.13 -6.69
C ASP A 23 -7.85 -0.35 -6.82
N TRP A 24 -8.80 -0.68 -7.71
CA TRP A 24 -9.24 -2.07 -7.92
C TRP A 24 -8.09 -2.98 -8.37
N LEU A 25 -7.16 -2.48 -9.18
CA LEU A 25 -6.03 -3.26 -9.65
C LEU A 25 -4.98 -3.43 -8.54
N VAL A 26 -4.80 -2.40 -7.71
CA VAL A 26 -3.97 -2.50 -6.52
C VAL A 26 -4.52 -3.60 -5.61
N ASP A 27 -5.82 -3.60 -5.36
CA ASP A 27 -6.46 -4.60 -4.51
C ASP A 27 -6.32 -6.02 -5.08
N ASP A 28 -6.65 -6.23 -6.35
CA ASP A 28 -6.53 -7.52 -7.04
C ASP A 28 -5.07 -8.05 -6.99
N MET A 29 -4.09 -7.17 -7.21
CA MET A 29 -2.68 -7.57 -7.19
C MET A 29 -2.18 -7.92 -5.79
N LEU A 30 -2.59 -7.15 -4.78
CA LEU A 30 -2.20 -7.44 -3.41
C LEU A 30 -2.90 -8.71 -2.88
N ASP A 31 -4.06 -9.08 -3.40
CA ASP A 31 -4.76 -10.33 -3.05
C ASP A 31 -4.05 -11.59 -3.56
N LEU A 32 -3.11 -11.45 -4.51
CA LEU A 32 -2.23 -12.52 -4.95
C LEU A 32 -1.13 -12.85 -3.93
N ILE A 33 -0.91 -11.99 -2.93
CA ILE A 33 0.11 -12.19 -1.91
C ILE A 33 -0.36 -13.26 -0.92
N PRO A 34 0.41 -14.35 -0.71
CA PRO A 34 0.04 -15.40 0.23
C PRO A 34 -0.13 -14.87 1.66
N LEU A 35 -1.11 -15.40 2.39
CA LEU A 35 -1.39 -14.99 3.78
C LEU A 35 -0.15 -15.06 4.69
N ASP A 36 0.70 -16.08 4.52
CA ASP A 36 1.93 -16.26 5.30
C ASP A 36 2.96 -15.13 5.09
N ALA A 37 2.85 -14.40 3.98
CA ALA A 37 3.68 -13.25 3.65
C ALA A 37 3.08 -11.92 4.17
N SER A 38 1.85 -11.90 4.70
CA SER A 38 1.09 -10.68 5.03
C SER A 38 1.10 -10.31 6.52
N LYS A 39 2.15 -10.68 7.25
CA LYS A 39 2.31 -10.33 8.68
C LYS A 39 2.51 -8.82 8.87
N ILE A 40 2.15 -8.30 10.06
CA ILE A 40 2.40 -6.89 10.43
C ILE A 40 3.89 -6.53 10.25
N SER A 41 4.80 -7.43 10.63
CA SER A 41 6.26 -7.23 10.51
C SER A 41 6.87 -7.58 9.15
N SER A 42 6.08 -8.08 8.18
CA SER A 42 6.58 -8.37 6.83
C SER A 42 7.07 -7.10 6.14
N ARG A 43 8.18 -7.20 5.39
CA ARG A 43 8.80 -6.09 4.67
C ARG A 43 8.39 -6.08 3.21
N TYR A 44 8.02 -4.90 2.72
CA TYR A 44 7.62 -4.68 1.33
C TYR A 44 8.46 -3.57 0.72
N LEU A 45 8.99 -3.83 -0.48
CA LEU A 45 9.72 -2.87 -1.28
C LEU A 45 8.96 -2.63 -2.57
N GLU A 46 8.61 -1.37 -2.82
CA GLU A 46 8.10 -0.92 -4.11
C GLU A 46 9.15 -0.01 -4.76
N ASN A 47 9.75 -0.46 -5.87
CA ASN A 47 10.86 0.25 -6.50
C ASN A 47 10.42 1.42 -7.39
N SER A 48 9.15 1.44 -7.80
CA SER A 48 8.55 2.43 -8.69
C SER A 48 7.32 3.02 -8.00
N SER A 49 7.54 3.48 -6.75
CA SER A 49 6.44 3.72 -5.81
C SER A 49 5.49 4.82 -6.27
N GLY A 50 5.93 5.78 -7.07
CA GLY A 50 5.06 6.82 -7.63
C GLY A 50 4.32 7.56 -6.53
N GLU A 51 2.98 7.50 -6.52
CA GLU A 51 2.14 8.07 -5.45
C GLU A 51 1.92 7.11 -4.26
N GLY A 52 2.57 5.95 -4.28
CA GLY A 52 2.55 4.98 -3.19
C GLY A 52 1.32 4.08 -3.17
N ALA A 53 0.60 3.91 -4.28
CA ALA A 53 -0.68 3.19 -4.32
C ALA A 53 -0.61 1.78 -3.68
N PHE A 54 0.40 0.98 -4.03
CA PHE A 54 0.63 -0.33 -3.40
C PHE A 54 1.05 -0.23 -1.94
N LEU A 55 1.93 0.71 -1.58
CA LEU A 55 2.38 0.89 -0.20
C LEU A 55 1.22 1.31 0.72
N LEU A 56 0.32 2.17 0.25
CA LEU A 56 -0.89 2.55 0.96
C LEU A 56 -1.85 1.37 1.13
N GLY A 57 -2.05 0.56 0.07
CA GLY A 57 -2.85 -0.66 0.14
C GLY A 57 -2.30 -1.67 1.14
N ILE A 58 -0.98 -1.87 1.15
CA ILE A 58 -0.30 -2.76 2.11
C ILE A 58 -0.41 -2.20 3.53
N LEU A 59 -0.18 -0.89 3.73
CA LEU A 59 -0.31 -0.25 5.03
C LEU A 59 -1.71 -0.45 5.59
N LYS A 60 -2.74 -0.21 4.78
CA LYS A 60 -4.14 -0.41 5.17
C LYS A 60 -4.38 -1.85 5.66
N ARG A 61 -3.99 -2.86 4.89
CA ARG A 61 -4.15 -4.28 5.27
C ARG A 61 -3.40 -4.62 6.56
N LYS A 62 -2.20 -4.06 6.76
CA LYS A 62 -1.45 -4.22 8.02
C LYS A 62 -2.19 -3.58 9.19
N LEU A 63 -2.72 -2.37 9.02
CA LEU A 63 -3.47 -1.66 10.06
C LEU A 63 -4.77 -2.37 10.39
N ASP A 64 -5.47 -2.93 9.40
CA ASP A 64 -6.67 -3.76 9.63
C ASP A 64 -6.32 -4.92 10.58
N ILE A 65 -5.22 -5.64 10.33
CA ILE A 65 -4.75 -6.70 11.24
C ILE A 65 -4.41 -6.14 12.62
N VAL A 66 -3.73 -4.99 12.72
CA VAL A 66 -3.38 -4.36 14.01
C VAL A 66 -4.63 -4.05 14.84
N PHE A 67 -5.61 -3.37 14.24
CA PHE A 67 -6.82 -2.94 14.93
C PHE A 67 -7.81 -4.08 15.17
N GLU A 68 -7.70 -5.20 14.45
CA GLU A 68 -8.45 -6.43 14.74
C GLU A 68 -7.81 -7.30 15.83
N THR A 69 -6.49 -7.15 16.07
CA THR A 69 -5.72 -8.05 16.94
C THR A 69 -5.46 -7.46 18.34
N TYR A 70 -5.27 -6.14 18.46
CA TYR A 70 -4.84 -5.48 19.69
C TYR A 70 -5.87 -4.46 20.17
N ASP A 71 -6.04 -4.36 21.49
CA ASP A 71 -7.03 -3.48 22.11
C ASP A 71 -6.42 -2.43 23.05
N THR A 72 -5.16 -2.61 23.49
CA THR A 72 -4.51 -1.66 24.38
C THR A 72 -3.85 -0.52 23.59
N PRO A 73 -3.90 0.73 24.08
CA PRO A 73 -3.23 1.84 23.42
C PRO A 73 -1.73 1.59 23.16
N GLU A 74 -1.04 0.95 24.11
CA GLU A 74 0.39 0.65 24.01
C GLU A 74 0.70 -0.35 22.89
N GLU A 75 -0.09 -1.42 22.77
CA GLU A 75 0.09 -2.40 21.69
C GLU A 75 -0.31 -1.82 20.33
N LEU A 76 -1.42 -1.10 20.27
CA LEU A 76 -1.87 -0.43 19.05
C LEU A 76 -0.81 0.54 18.54
N GLU A 77 -0.24 1.37 19.41
CA GLU A 77 0.85 2.29 19.05
C GLU A 77 2.07 1.51 18.55
N PHE A 78 2.53 0.53 19.31
CA PHE A 78 3.72 -0.26 18.97
C PHE A 78 3.58 -0.95 17.61
N TYR A 79 2.50 -1.72 17.40
CA TYR A 79 2.33 -2.49 16.16
C TYR A 79 1.95 -1.64 14.95
N THR A 80 1.31 -0.48 15.14
CA THR A 80 1.13 0.51 14.08
C THR A 80 2.49 1.00 13.55
N ILE A 81 3.41 1.33 14.45
CA ILE A 81 4.77 1.75 14.06
C ILE A 81 5.53 0.61 13.38
N ILE A 82 5.41 -0.64 13.86
CA ILE A 82 5.99 -1.80 13.19
C ILE A 82 5.42 -1.97 11.78
N GLY A 83 4.09 -1.84 11.60
CA GLY A 83 3.45 -1.96 10.29
C GLY A 83 3.95 -0.91 9.29
N LEU A 84 4.08 0.34 9.75
CA LEU A 84 4.55 1.47 8.94
C LEU A 84 6.03 1.37 8.57
N THR A 85 6.90 1.03 9.53
CA THR A 85 8.37 1.07 9.36
C THR A 85 8.93 -0.05 8.48
N ASN A 86 8.09 -1.02 8.08
CA ASN A 86 8.46 -2.12 7.19
C ASN A 86 8.03 -1.89 5.73
N LEU A 87 7.67 -0.66 5.36
CA LEU A 87 7.33 -0.27 4.00
C LEU A 87 8.44 0.60 3.39
N TYR A 88 8.92 0.22 2.21
CA TYR A 88 9.99 0.90 1.52
C TYR A 88 9.53 1.29 0.10
N GLY A 89 9.53 2.58 -0.20
CA GLY A 89 9.31 3.11 -1.54
C GLY A 89 10.57 3.78 -2.05
N ILE A 90 10.96 3.45 -3.29
CA ILE A 90 12.01 4.15 -4.04
C ILE A 90 11.36 4.96 -5.16
#